data_AF-A0A015LMR5-F1
#
_entry.id   AF-A0A015LMR5-F1
#
_cell.length_a   1.000
_cell.length_b   1.000
_cell.length_c   1.000
_cell.angle_alpha   90.00
_cell.angle_beta   90.00
_cell.angle_gamma   90.00
#
_symmetry.space_group_name_H-M   'P 1'
#
loop_
_entity.id
_entity.type
_entity.pdbx_description
1 polymer ?
#
loop_
_entity_poly.entity_id
_entity_poly.type
_entity_poly.pdbx_seq_one_letter_code
_entity_poly.pdbx_strand_id
1 'polypeptide(L)'
;MQHPTLTRFIIIFFIILHIAQAYKLTVDLSFFSVCRVYVTDCHGKTLRDAGWKNCDSGYKWHWDEAPETYCLHIYPKTNGDDNRWCQGYKDDCIFVTGDPVGWEMFNCAGNKCDTH
;
A
#
# COMPACT_ATOMS: atom_id res chain seq x y z
N MET A 1 45.02 -16.28 8.19
CA MET A 1 43.91 -15.31 8.10
C MET A 1 42.74 -15.98 7.36
N GLN A 2 41.86 -16.66 8.08
CA GLN A 2 40.72 -17.41 7.53
C GLN A 2 39.42 -16.78 8.02
N HIS A 3 38.97 -15.72 7.37
CA HIS A 3 37.61 -15.19 7.55
C HIS A 3 36.83 -14.85 6.24
N PRO A 4 37.18 -15.33 5.03
CA PRO A 4 36.43 -14.92 3.83
C PRO A 4 35.01 -15.53 3.77
N THR A 5 34.79 -16.70 4.35
CA THR A 5 33.50 -17.41 4.32
C THR A 5 32.49 -16.81 5.29
N LEU A 6 32.89 -16.54 6.53
CA LEU A 6 32.00 -15.96 7.55
C LEU A 6 31.50 -14.57 7.11
N THR A 7 32.40 -13.72 6.60
CA THR A 7 32.04 -12.38 6.12
C THR A 7 31.09 -12.43 4.94
N ARG A 8 31.23 -13.41 4.03
CA ARG A 8 30.29 -13.62 2.92
C ARG A 8 28.89 -14.01 3.40
N PHE A 9 28.78 -14.92 4.38
CA PHE A 9 27.48 -15.27 4.96
C PHE A 9 26.81 -14.09 5.64
N ILE A 10 27.57 -13.27 6.36
CA ILE A 10 27.07 -12.06 7.01
C ILE A 10 26.53 -11.08 5.97
N ILE A 11 27.26 -10.81 4.88
CA ILE A 11 26.82 -9.91 3.82
C ILE A 11 25.54 -10.43 3.13
N ILE A 12 25.50 -11.72 2.77
CA ILE A 12 24.30 -12.32 2.15
C ILE A 12 23.11 -12.22 3.10
N PHE A 13 23.30 -12.49 4.39
CA PHE A 13 22.26 -12.36 5.40
C PHE A 13 21.76 -10.92 5.53
N PHE A 14 22.65 -9.93 5.56
CA PHE A 14 22.27 -8.51 5.57
C PHE A 14 21.53 -8.07 4.30
N ILE A 15 21.94 -8.57 3.13
CA ILE A 15 21.24 -8.32 1.86
C ILE A 15 19.83 -8.91 1.92
N ILE A 16 19.68 -10.15 2.37
CA ILE A 16 18.37 -10.79 2.53
C ILE A 16 17.51 -10.02 3.54
N LEU A 17 18.09 -9.58 4.66
CA LEU A 17 17.39 -8.79 5.68
C LEU A 17 16.94 -7.42 5.18
N HIS A 18 17.79 -6.73 4.41
CA HIS A 18 17.43 -5.44 3.80
C HIS A 18 16.37 -5.61 2.72
N ILE A 19 16.39 -6.71 1.95
CA ILE A 19 15.35 -7.03 0.97
C ILE A 19 14.04 -7.45 1.68
N ALA A 20 14.15 -8.09 2.85
CA ALA A 20 13.01 -8.55 3.65
C ALA A 20 12.43 -7.46 4.56
N GLN A 21 12.89 -6.21 4.46
CA GLN A 21 12.22 -5.08 5.10
C GLN A 21 10.88 -4.86 4.41
N ALA A 22 9.86 -5.50 4.98
CA ALA A 22 8.50 -5.54 4.52
C ALA A 22 7.73 -4.51 5.36
N TYR A 23 7.33 -3.40 4.75
CA TYR A 23 6.55 -2.37 5.43
C TYR A 23 5.07 -2.69 5.33
N LYS A 24 4.29 -2.21 6.29
CA LYS A 24 2.85 -2.49 6.30
C LYS A 24 2.07 -1.33 5.73
N LEU A 25 1.40 -1.53 4.61
CA LEU A 25 0.34 -0.63 4.16
C LEU A 25 -1.00 -1.09 4.75
N THR A 26 -1.77 -0.14 5.29
CA THR A 26 -3.17 -0.36 5.67
C THR A 26 -4.05 0.66 4.96
N VAL A 27 -5.09 0.16 4.28
CA VAL A 27 -6.08 0.98 3.61
C VAL A 27 -7.43 0.74 4.26
N ASP A 28 -7.96 1.76 4.91
CA ASP A 28 -9.30 1.75 5.49
C ASP A 28 -10.32 2.15 4.42
N LEU A 29 -11.20 1.20 4.05
CA LEU A 29 -12.22 1.40 3.03
C LEU A 29 -13.56 1.69 3.72
N SER A 30 -13.94 2.96 3.70
CA SER A 30 -15.20 3.53 4.21
C SER A 30 -15.94 4.32 3.12
N PHE A 31 -15.88 3.83 1.89
CA PHE A 31 -16.48 4.41 0.68
C PHE A 31 -17.69 3.58 0.21
N PHE A 32 -18.86 4.19 0.12
CA PHE A 32 -20.16 3.53 -0.15
C PHE A 32 -20.31 3.02 -1.61
N SER A 33 -19.41 2.16 -2.08
CA SER A 33 -19.45 1.52 -3.41
C SER A 33 -18.45 0.35 -3.55
N VAL A 34 -18.45 -0.29 -4.71
CA VAL A 34 -17.42 -1.24 -5.13
C VAL A 34 -16.25 -0.48 -5.74
N CYS A 35 -15.03 -0.71 -5.26
CA CYS A 35 -13.82 -0.07 -5.78
C CYS A 35 -12.69 -1.09 -6.00
N ARG A 36 -11.88 -0.89 -7.03
CA ARG A 36 -10.65 -1.66 -7.27
C ARG A 36 -9.51 -0.98 -6.53
N VAL A 37 -8.78 -1.77 -5.75
CA VAL A 37 -7.65 -1.29 -4.96
C VAL A 37 -6.39 -1.94 -5.52
N TYR A 38 -5.44 -1.13 -5.99
CA TYR A 38 -4.17 -1.64 -6.51
C TYR A 38 -3.04 -0.65 -6.23
N VAL A 39 -1.82 -1.16 -6.23
CA VAL A 39 -0.62 -0.43 -5.89
C VAL A 39 0.39 -0.54 -7.02
N THR A 40 1.05 0.58 -7.31
CA THR A 40 2.08 0.70 -8.34
C THR A 40 3.38 1.25 -7.75
N ASP A 41 4.46 1.15 -8.50
CA ASP A 41 5.76 1.75 -8.20
C ASP A 41 5.83 3.27 -8.47
N CYS A 42 4.68 3.95 -8.61
CA CYS A 42 4.55 5.33 -9.07
C CYS A 42 5.04 5.62 -10.51
N HIS A 43 5.62 4.63 -11.20
CA HIS A 43 6.10 4.73 -12.58
C HIS A 43 5.26 3.88 -13.55
N GLY A 44 4.18 3.28 -13.06
CA GLY A 44 3.20 2.54 -13.86
C GLY A 44 3.31 1.02 -13.76
N LYS A 45 4.31 0.47 -13.04
CA LYS A 45 4.38 -0.98 -12.79
C LYS A 45 3.51 -1.34 -11.61
N THR A 46 2.55 -2.24 -11.79
CA THR A 46 1.76 -2.80 -10.69
C THR A 46 2.63 -3.66 -9.79
N LEU A 47 2.64 -3.35 -8.50
CA LEU A 47 3.32 -4.13 -7.45
C LEU A 47 2.35 -5.11 -6.78
N ARG A 48 1.11 -4.66 -6.54
CA ARG A 48 0.06 -5.45 -5.91
C ARG A 48 -1.29 -5.04 -6.47
N ASP A 49 -2.17 -5.99 -6.69
CA ASP A 49 -3.57 -5.74 -7.06
C ASP A 49 -4.46 -6.52 -6.11
N ALA A 50 -5.24 -5.82 -5.30
CA ALA A 50 -6.21 -6.45 -4.42
C ALA A 50 -7.50 -6.83 -5.16
N GLY A 51 -7.69 -6.35 -6.39
CA GLY A 51 -8.87 -6.52 -7.20
C GLY A 51 -10.03 -5.64 -6.73
N TRP A 52 -11.23 -5.99 -7.18
CA TRP A 52 -12.47 -5.32 -6.79
C TRP A 52 -12.88 -5.73 -5.38
N LYS A 53 -13.14 -4.73 -4.53
CA LYS A 53 -13.58 -4.88 -3.14
C LYS A 53 -14.87 -4.12 -2.92
N ASN A 54 -15.67 -4.57 -1.96
CA ASN A 54 -16.73 -3.75 -1.40
C ASN A 54 -16.08 -2.77 -0.42
N CYS A 55 -16.08 -1.49 -0.78
CA CYS A 55 -15.36 -0.46 -0.04
C CYS A 55 -16.22 0.18 1.06
N ASP A 56 -17.44 -0.33 1.30
CA ASP A 56 -18.45 0.19 2.22
C ASP A 56 -18.54 -0.59 3.56
N SER A 57 -17.55 -1.44 3.86
CA SER A 57 -17.68 -2.41 4.95
C SER A 57 -16.86 -2.08 6.20
N GLY A 58 -16.20 -0.91 6.23
CA GLY A 58 -15.15 -0.64 7.23
C GLY A 58 -14.01 -1.66 7.10
N TYR A 59 -13.85 -2.25 5.91
CA TYR A 59 -12.88 -3.29 5.66
C TYR A 59 -11.51 -2.65 5.51
N LYS A 60 -10.58 -3.07 6.35
CA LYS A 60 -9.18 -2.71 6.24
C LYS A 60 -8.48 -3.70 5.32
N TRP A 61 -7.98 -3.22 4.19
CA TRP A 61 -7.07 -3.97 3.36
C TRP A 61 -5.63 -3.77 3.85
N HIS A 62 -4.88 -4.85 3.99
CA HIS A 62 -3.51 -4.82 4.46
C HIS A 62 -2.55 -5.41 3.42
N TRP A 63 -1.36 -4.84 3.36
CA TRP A 63 -0.24 -5.38 2.60
C TRP A 63 1.04 -5.28 3.43
N ASP A 64 1.48 -6.42 3.98
CA ASP A 64 2.62 -6.49 4.91
C ASP A 64 4.00 -6.44 4.22
N GLU A 65 4.04 -6.39 2.88
CA GLU A 65 5.26 -6.40 2.05
C GLU A 65 5.35 -5.14 1.18
N ALA A 66 4.77 -4.04 1.64
CA ALA A 66 4.83 -2.78 0.92
C ALA A 66 6.29 -2.27 0.86
N PRO A 67 6.71 -1.68 -0.26
CA PRO A 67 8.00 -1.00 -0.36
C PRO A 67 7.98 0.32 0.44
N GLU A 68 9.15 0.96 0.56
CA GLU A 68 9.27 2.25 1.25
C GLU A 68 8.44 3.36 0.59
N THR A 69 8.27 3.31 -0.72
CA THR A 69 7.44 4.24 -1.50
C THR A 69 6.59 3.49 -2.53
N TYR A 70 5.34 3.91 -2.67
CA TYR A 70 4.41 3.31 -3.62
C TYR A 70 3.30 4.31 -3.97
N CYS A 71 2.56 4.04 -5.03
CA CYS A 71 1.36 4.79 -5.38
C CYS A 71 0.14 3.88 -5.27
N LEU A 72 -0.72 4.17 -4.29
CA LEU A 72 -1.99 3.50 -4.10
C LEU A 72 -3.01 4.12 -5.05
N HIS A 73 -3.73 3.28 -5.77
CA HIS A 73 -4.83 3.66 -6.65
C HIS A 73 -6.14 3.08 -6.12
N ILE A 74 -7.17 3.91 -6.12
CA ILE A 74 -8.53 3.55 -5.78
C ILE A 74 -9.40 3.91 -6.97
N TYR A 75 -10.05 2.90 -7.52
CA TYR A 75 -10.86 3.03 -8.70
C TYR A 75 -12.30 2.56 -8.46
N PRO A 76 -13.24 3.49 -8.20
CA PRO A 76 -14.66 3.17 -8.07
C PRO A 76 -15.23 2.52 -9.34
N LYS A 77 -16.21 1.62 -9.18
CA LYS A 77 -16.90 0.97 -10.31
C LYS A 77 -17.91 1.89 -11.02
N THR A 78 -18.08 3.11 -10.55
CA THR A 78 -19.15 4.04 -10.95
C THR A 78 -18.86 4.72 -12.28
N ASN A 79 -17.70 5.37 -12.43
CA ASN A 79 -17.33 6.11 -13.63
C ASN A 79 -15.86 5.91 -14.00
N GLY A 80 -15.60 5.93 -15.30
CA GLY A 80 -14.30 5.61 -15.90
C GLY A 80 -13.15 6.50 -15.45
N ASP A 81 -13.45 7.75 -15.12
CA ASP A 81 -12.48 8.81 -14.83
C ASP A 81 -12.26 9.05 -13.33
N ASP A 82 -12.97 8.33 -12.47
CA ASP A 82 -12.87 8.48 -11.01
C ASP A 82 -11.66 7.72 -10.44
N ASN A 83 -10.63 7.40 -11.21
CA ASN A 83 -9.42 6.84 -10.62
C ASN A 83 -8.66 7.93 -9.86
N ARG A 84 -8.48 7.75 -8.55
CA ARG A 84 -7.58 8.61 -7.79
C ARG A 84 -6.44 7.80 -7.24
N TRP A 85 -5.31 8.46 -7.14
CA TRP A 85 -4.11 7.86 -6.60
C TRP A 85 -3.41 8.84 -5.69
N CYS A 86 -2.64 8.29 -4.78
CA CYS A 86 -1.70 9.08 -4.02
C CYS A 86 -0.46 8.26 -3.66
N GLN A 87 0.64 8.99 -3.46
CA GLN A 87 1.89 8.40 -3.06
C GLN A 87 1.85 8.11 -1.56
N GLY A 88 2.03 6.86 -1.18
CA GLY A 88 2.21 6.44 0.21
C GLY A 88 3.67 6.12 0.52
N TYR A 89 3.97 6.09 1.80
CA TYR A 89 5.27 5.77 2.39
C TYR A 89 5.17 4.55 3.31
N LYS A 90 6.31 4.11 3.83
CA LYS A 90 6.38 3.02 4.81
C LYS A 90 5.43 3.24 5.99
N ASP A 91 4.74 2.16 6.35
CA ASP A 91 3.82 2.09 7.50
C ASP A 91 2.61 3.04 7.43
N ASP A 92 2.22 3.43 6.22
CA ASP A 92 1.11 4.35 5.99
C ASP A 92 -0.28 3.73 6.24
N CYS A 93 -1.15 4.61 6.73
CA CYS A 93 -2.56 4.40 6.91
C CYS A 93 -3.37 5.31 5.99
N ILE A 94 -3.88 4.77 4.89
CA ILE A 94 -4.65 5.55 3.92
C ILE A 94 -6.13 5.30 4.16
N PHE A 95 -6.90 6.38 4.28
CA PHE A 95 -8.34 6.31 4.46
C PHE A 95 -9.05 6.69 3.17
N VAL A 96 -10.02 5.89 2.77
CA VAL A 96 -10.86 6.12 1.60
C VAL A 96 -12.29 6.27 2.09
N THR A 97 -12.88 7.45 1.92
CA THR A 97 -14.24 7.73 2.42
C THR A 97 -15.09 8.45 1.37
N GLY A 98 -16.40 8.45 1.61
CA GLY A 98 -17.40 9.15 0.80
C GLY A 98 -18.25 8.20 -0.02
N ASP A 99 -18.73 8.66 -1.16
CA ASP A 99 -19.68 7.94 -1.99
C ASP A 99 -19.48 8.26 -3.49
N PRO A 100 -20.21 7.58 -4.41
CA PRO A 100 -20.09 7.81 -5.85
C PRO A 100 -20.25 9.27 -6.32
N VAL A 101 -20.88 10.14 -5.52
CA VAL A 101 -21.08 11.57 -5.83
C VAL A 101 -19.89 12.40 -5.37
N GLY A 102 -19.29 12.05 -4.24
CA GLY A 102 -18.14 12.73 -3.69
C GLY A 102 -17.35 11.85 -2.72
N TRP A 103 -16.08 11.65 -3.02
CA TRP A 103 -15.19 10.82 -2.21
C TRP A 103 -13.77 11.38 -2.17
N GLU A 104 -12.97 10.91 -1.22
CA GLU A 104 -11.62 11.40 -0.99
C GLU A 104 -10.69 10.34 -0.41
N MET A 105 -9.39 10.58 -0.59
CA MET A 105 -8.30 9.80 0.00
C MET A 105 -7.53 10.70 0.97
N PHE A 106 -7.31 10.23 2.19
CA PHE A 106 -6.57 10.95 3.21
C PHE A 106 -5.25 10.27 3.59
N ASN A 107 -4.39 11.02 4.29
CA ASN A 107 -3.13 10.52 4.88
C ASN A 107 -2.11 10.01 3.85
N CYS A 108 -2.19 10.50 2.63
CA CYS A 108 -1.24 10.26 1.54
C CYS A 108 0.15 10.91 1.74
N ALA A 109 0.57 11.17 2.98
CA ALA A 109 1.75 11.97 3.29
C ALA A 109 2.64 11.36 4.39
N GLY A 110 2.51 10.07 4.73
CA GLY A 110 3.41 9.47 5.72
C GLY A 110 2.83 9.33 7.14
N ASN A 111 1.53 9.08 7.30
CA ASN A 111 0.91 9.00 8.63
C ASN A 111 0.66 7.54 9.04
N LYS A 112 1.20 7.17 10.22
CA LYS A 112 1.01 5.85 10.83
C LYS A 112 -0.44 5.64 11.25
N CYS A 113 -0.92 4.39 11.17
CA CYS A 113 -2.20 4.04 11.79
C CYS A 113 -2.06 4.11 13.30
N ASP A 114 -2.91 4.87 13.98
CA ASP A 114 -3.11 4.68 15.42
C ASP A 114 -3.69 3.28 15.63
N THR A 115 -2.91 2.46 16.34
CA THR A 115 -3.30 1.12 16.78
C THR A 115 -4.12 1.30 18.06
N HIS A 116 -5.43 1.40 17.90
CA HIS A 116 -6.37 1.17 19.00
C HIS A 116 -6.76 -0.31 19.04
#